data_AF-A0A5C6XRL3-F1
#
_entry.id   AF-A0A5C6XRL3-F1
#
_cell.length_a   1.000
_cell.length_b   1.000
_cell.length_c   1.000
_cell.angle_alpha   90.00
_cell.angle_beta   90.00
_cell.angle_gamma   90.00
#
_symmetry.space_group_name_H-M   'P 1'
#
loop_
_entity.id
_entity.type
_entity.pdbx_description
1 polymer ?
#
loop_
_entity_poly.entity_id
_entity_poly.type
_entity_poly.pdbx_seq_one_letter_code
_entity_poly.pdbx_strand_id
1 'polypeptide(L)' 'MIASNIFRWIGSLFTDLLFLPFDWLRLTVANADLGWWISNAVNWFFLLVLLVLFAYWMRESRRFAKEGTEDRA' A
#
# COMPACT_ATOMS: atom_id res chain seq x y z
N MET A 1 -7.76 -8.33 -39.16
CA MET A 1 -6.84 -7.46 -38.38
C MET A 1 -7.59 -6.41 -37.54
N ILE A 2 -8.67 -6.78 -36.84
CA ILE A 2 -9.43 -5.87 -35.96
C ILE A 2 -9.12 -6.15 -34.48
N ALA A 3 -8.98 -7.42 -34.11
CA ALA A 3 -8.61 -7.83 -32.75
C ALA A 3 -7.30 -7.17 -32.27
N SER A 4 -6.26 -7.17 -33.13
CA SER A 4 -4.98 -6.51 -32.81
C SER A 4 -5.10 -4.99 -32.60
N ASN A 5 -6.11 -4.34 -33.17
CA ASN A 5 -6.33 -2.91 -32.96
C ASN A 5 -7.00 -2.66 -31.61
N ILE A 6 -8.00 -3.46 -31.22
CA ILE A 6 -8.67 -3.31 -29.91
C ILE A 6 -7.67 -3.48 -28.77
N PHE A 7 -6.78 -4.48 -28.84
CA PHE A 7 -5.75 -4.67 -27.82
C PHE A 7 -4.71 -3.53 -27.78
N ARG A 8 -4.39 -2.91 -28.92
CA ARG A 8 -3.52 -1.72 -28.95
C ARG A 8 -4.19 -0.50 -28.33
N TRP A 9 -5.47 -0.28 -28.59
CA TRP A 9 -6.25 0.80 -27.98
C TRP A 9 -6.42 0.62 -26.48
N ILE A 10 -6.65 -0.61 -26.02
CA ILE A 10 -6.67 -0.92 -24.58
C ILE A 10 -5.28 -0.64 -24.00
N GLY A 11 -4.21 -1.08 -24.66
CA GLY A 11 -2.84 -0.79 -24.26
C GLY A 11 -2.59 0.70 -24.05
N SER A 12 -2.84 1.52 -25.07
CA SER A 12 -2.63 2.97 -25.00
C SER A 12 -3.54 3.67 -23.99
N LEU A 13 -4.78 3.20 -23.82
CA LEU A 13 -5.67 3.71 -22.77
C LEU A 13 -5.03 3.55 -21.39
N PHE A 14 -4.43 2.39 -21.11
CA PHE A 14 -3.80 2.16 -19.81
C PHE A 14 -2.44 2.84 -19.69
N THR A 15 -1.54 2.67 -20.65
CA THR A 15 -0.16 3.17 -20.54
C THR A 15 -0.05 4.67 -20.73
N ASP A 16 -0.80 5.22 -21.69
CA ASP A 16 -0.58 6.60 -22.14
C ASP A 16 -1.54 7.58 -21.45
N LEU A 17 -2.67 7.07 -20.91
CA LEU A 17 -3.67 7.89 -20.21
C LEU A 17 -3.83 7.51 -18.74
N LEU A 18 -4.29 6.29 -18.43
CA LEU A 18 -4.66 5.94 -17.05
C LEU A 18 -3.46 5.80 -16.10
N PHE A 19 -2.29 5.41 -16.61
CA PHE A 19 -1.07 5.27 -15.80
C PHE A 19 -0.24 6.54 -15.71
N LEU A 20 -0.61 7.61 -16.42
CA LEU A 20 0.11 8.89 -16.38
C LEU A 20 0.33 9.41 -14.95
N PRO A 21 -0.67 9.37 -14.03
CA PRO A 21 -0.45 9.76 -12.64
C PRO A 21 0.55 8.86 -11.89
N PHE A 22 0.53 7.56 -12.17
CA PHE A 22 1.42 6.59 -11.54
C PHE A 22 2.85 6.71 -12.08
N ASP A 23 3.00 6.95 -13.38
CA ASP A 23 4.30 7.24 -14.00
C ASP A 23 4.89 8.54 -13.45
N TRP A 24 4.08 9.57 -13.27
CA TRP A 24 4.53 10.81 -12.61
C TRP A 24 4.99 10.55 -11.17
N LEU A 25 4.23 9.76 -10.39
CA LEU A 25 4.59 9.42 -9.01
C LEU A 25 5.92 8.64 -8.93
N ARG A 26 6.18 7.72 -9.86
CA ARG A 26 7.36 6.83 -9.80
C ARG A 26 8.59 7.37 -10.52
N LEU A 27 8.42 8.22 -11.55
CA LEU A 27 9.52 8.74 -12.36
C LEU A 27 9.88 10.18 -12.00
N THR A 28 8.92 10.98 -11.55
CA THR A 28 9.15 12.38 -11.19
C THR A 28 9.20 12.54 -9.68
N VAL A 29 8.10 12.25 -8.98
CA VAL A 29 8.00 12.49 -7.53
C VAL A 29 9.04 11.68 -6.77
N ALA A 30 9.22 10.40 -7.10
CA ALA A 30 10.18 9.53 -6.41
C ALA A 30 11.63 10.01 -6.49
N ASN A 31 11.99 10.74 -7.55
CA ASN A 31 13.35 11.23 -7.81
C ASN A 31 13.59 12.68 -7.34
N ALA A 32 12.55 13.36 -6.83
CA ALA A 32 12.69 14.69 -6.23
C ALA A 32 13.24 14.62 -4.80
N ASP A 33 13.57 15.77 -4.22
CA ASP A 33 13.95 15.85 -2.80
C ASP A 33 12.81 15.34 -1.91
N LEU A 34 13.14 14.45 -0.96
CA LEU A 34 12.19 13.69 -0.13
C LEU A 34 11.25 12.76 -0.94
N GLY A 35 11.47 12.61 -2.24
CA GLY A 35 10.62 11.89 -3.17
C GLY A 35 10.35 10.45 -2.78
N TRP A 36 11.38 9.72 -2.35
CA TRP A 36 11.24 8.34 -1.88
C TRP A 36 10.24 8.21 -0.72
N TRP A 37 10.25 9.16 0.22
CA TRP A 37 9.35 9.16 1.37
C TRP A 37 7.90 9.44 0.93
N ILE A 38 7.73 10.44 0.07
CA ILE A 38 6.41 10.87 -0.42
C ILE A 38 5.79 9.77 -1.30
N SER A 39 6.54 9.20 -2.25
CA SER A 39 6.05 8.11 -3.10
C SER A 39 5.69 6.85 -2.30
N ASN A 40 6.24 6.67 -1.10
CA ASN A 40 5.93 5.57 -0.19
C ASN A 40 4.98 5.95 0.96
N ALA A 41 4.35 7.14 0.95
CA ALA A 41 3.52 7.61 2.07
C ALA A 41 2.40 6.62 2.45
N VAL A 42 1.78 5.96 1.46
CA VAL A 42 0.74 4.95 1.69
C VAL A 42 1.31 3.71 2.40
N ASN A 43 2.52 3.28 2.04
CA ASN A 43 3.21 2.17 2.69
C ASN A 43 3.53 2.51 4.15
N TRP A 44 4.03 3.72 4.39
CA TRP A 44 4.29 4.23 5.74
C TRP A 44 3.01 4.31 6.58
N PHE A 45 1.90 4.73 5.99
CA PHE A 45 0.60 4.74 6.66
C PHE A 45 0.16 3.33 7.06
N PHE A 46 0.23 2.35 6.17
CA PHE A 46 -0.10 0.96 6.52
C PHE A 46 0.84 0.38 7.56
N LEU A 47 2.13 0.70 7.50
CA LEU A 47 3.09 0.28 8.52
C LEU A 47 2.73 0.87 9.89
N LEU A 48 2.33 2.14 9.95
CA LEU A 48 1.87 2.77 11.19
C LEU A 48 0.62 2.06 11.75
N VAL A 49 -0.37 1.78 10.89
CA VAL A 49 -1.59 1.05 11.28
C VAL A 49 -1.23 -0.32 11.85
N LEU A 50 -0.32 -1.06 11.19
CA LEU A 50 0.17 -2.34 11.65
C LEU A 50 0.80 -2.24 13.04
N LEU A 51 1.68 -1.25 13.27
CA LEU A 51 2.34 -1.04 14.56
C LEU A 51 1.35 -0.72 15.68
N VAL A 52 0.32 0.09 15.40
CA VAL A 52 -0.74 0.42 16.37
C VAL A 52 -1.54 -0.83 16.74
N LEU A 53 -2.00 -1.58 15.74
CA LEU A 53 -2.75 -2.82 15.97
C LEU A 53 -1.89 -3.85 16.70
N PHE A 54 -0.62 -4.00 16.31
CA PHE A 54 0.31 -4.90 16.99
C PHE A 54 0.48 -4.51 18.47
N ALA A 55 0.72 -3.24 18.77
CA ALA A 55 0.84 -2.76 20.15
C ALA A 55 -0.45 -2.98 20.95
N TYR A 56 -1.62 -2.74 20.34
CA TYR A 56 -2.92 -3.00 20.94
C TYR A 56 -3.09 -4.49 21.29
N TRP A 57 -2.84 -5.38 20.33
CA TRP A 57 -3.01 -6.82 20.53
C TRP A 57 -2.01 -7.38 21.54
N MET A 58 -0.75 -6.95 21.51
CA MET A 58 0.23 -7.36 22.51
C MET A 58 -0.17 -6.93 23.93
N ARG A 59 -0.79 -5.76 24.08
CA ARG A 59 -1.33 -5.31 25.37
C ARG A 59 -2.49 -6.18 25.82
N GLU A 60 -3.40 -6.50 24.90
CA GLU A 60 -4.59 -7.30 25.18
C GLU A 60 -4.23 -8.75 25.54
N SER A 61 -3.31 -9.38 24.81
CA SER A 61 -2.78 -10.71 25.14
C SER A 61 -2.17 -10.73 26.55
N ARG A 62 -1.36 -9.72 26.90
CA ARG A 62 -0.77 -9.64 28.25
C ARG A 62 -1.82 -9.43 29.35
N ARG A 63 -2.93 -8.78 29.05
CA ARG A 63 -4.04 -8.58 29.98
C ARG A 63 -4.74 -9.91 30.25
N PHE A 64 -5.11 -10.65 29.21
CA PHE A 64 -5.75 -11.96 29.36
C PHE A 64 -4.85 -12.96 30.11
N ALA A 65 -3.54 -12.98 29.82
CA ALA A 65 -2.56 -13.79 30.54
C ALA A 65 -2.57 -13.52 32.06
N LYS A 66 -2.70 -12.25 32.46
CA LYS A 66 -2.73 -11.85 33.87
C LYS A 66 -4.08 -12.14 34.54
N GLU A 67 -5.18 -11.95 33.80
CA GLU A 67 -6.55 -12.18 34.29
C GLU A 67 -6.91 -13.67 34.32
N GLY A 68 -6.11 -14.54 33.67
CA GLY A 68 -6.36 -15.97 33.58
C GLY A 68 -7.55 -16.33 32.69
N THR A 69 -8.07 -15.37 31.92
CA THR A 69 -9.22 -15.52 31.01
C THR A 69 -8.80 -15.86 29.58
N GLU A 70 -7.55 -16.28 29.39
CA GLU A 70 -7.11 -16.81 28.10
C GLU A 70 -7.93 -18.04 27.74
N ASP A 71 -8.39 -18.09 26.48
CA ASP A 71 -9.05 -19.28 25.96
C ASP A 71 -8.05 -20.43 25.96
N ARG A 72 -8.36 -21.48 26.72
CA ARG A 72 -7.54 -22.68 26.83
C ARG A 72 -8.23 -23.75 26.00
N ALA A 73 -7.70 -24.00 24.81
CA ALA A 73 -8.04 -25.19 24.03
C ALA A 73 -7.67 -26.47 24.79
#